data_AF-A0A813IW94-F1
#
_entry.id   AF-A0A813IW94-F1
#
_cell.length_a   1.000
_cell.length_b   1.000
_cell.length_c   1.000
_cell.angle_alpha   90.00
_cell.angle_beta   90.00
_cell.angle_gamma   90.00
#
_symmetry.space_group_name_H-M   'P 1'
#
loop_
_entity.id
_entity.type
_entity.pdbx_description
1 polymer ?
#
loop_
_entity_poly.entity_id
_entity_poly.type
_entity_poly.pdbx_seq_one_letter_code
_entity_poly.pdbx_strand_id
1 'polypeptide(L)'
;MRGLFGGVLGTKAGPEDLLKELLDQLDGSGISDSLWEKVLQQPDLEDILEEEPRRESLAACAGKCPANVYGLVGRCVQVIEDALAKQGADFDEAALSNSMAMLSYLLAASPATPGSPTESTEKEEQAKPVTLWQQLW
;
A
#
# COMPACT_ATOMS: atom_id res chain seq x y z
N MET A 1 5.14 -21.68 48.72
CA MET A 1 4.18 -21.54 47.59
C MET A 1 4.70 -20.37 46.76
N ARG A 2 5.57 -20.54 45.76
CA ARG A 2 5.34 -21.03 44.39
C ARG A 2 4.05 -20.50 43.76
N GLY A 3 4.23 -19.70 42.72
CA GLY A 3 3.24 -19.01 41.89
C GLY A 3 3.94 -17.85 41.17
N LEU A 4 5.09 -18.10 40.55
CA LEU A 4 5.24 -18.29 39.09
C LEU A 4 4.90 -17.01 38.32
N PHE A 5 5.94 -16.24 38.02
CA PHE A 5 6.03 -15.35 36.87
C PHE A 5 5.52 -16.12 35.63
N GLY A 6 4.35 -15.72 35.13
CA GLY A 6 3.78 -16.25 33.90
C GLY A 6 3.30 -15.07 33.06
N GLY A 7 3.72 -14.88 31.83
CA GLY A 7 4.80 -15.52 31.10
C GLY A 7 5.15 -14.54 29.98
N VAL A 8 6.45 -14.29 29.79
CA VAL A 8 6.94 -13.70 28.55
C VAL A 8 6.87 -14.81 27.50
N LEU A 9 5.69 -15.02 26.94
CA LEU A 9 5.51 -15.83 25.74
C LEU A 9 6.04 -15.00 24.58
N GLY A 10 7.35 -15.11 24.35
CA GLY A 10 7.98 -14.81 23.08
C GLY A 10 7.51 -15.82 22.05
N THR A 11 6.26 -15.70 21.60
CA THR A 11 5.90 -16.14 20.26
C THR A 11 6.60 -15.19 19.31
N LYS A 12 7.58 -15.71 18.57
CA LYS A 12 8.19 -15.01 17.44
C LYS A 12 7.06 -14.86 16.41
N ALA A 13 6.31 -13.77 16.53
CA ALA A 13 5.18 -13.47 15.66
C ALA A 13 5.69 -13.55 14.22
N GLY A 14 4.97 -14.31 13.40
CA GLY A 14 5.34 -14.48 12.01
C GLY A 14 5.22 -13.16 11.26
N PRO A 15 5.80 -13.06 10.06
CA PRO A 15 5.66 -11.85 9.27
C PRO A 15 4.20 -11.51 8.92
N GLU A 16 3.35 -12.53 8.77
CA GLU A 16 1.89 -12.37 8.59
C GLU A 16 1.19 -11.77 9.82
N ASP A 17 1.65 -12.11 11.03
CA ASP A 17 1.12 -11.54 12.26
C ASP A 17 1.46 -10.04 12.35
N LEU A 18 2.64 -9.65 11.84
CA LEU A 18 3.09 -8.26 11.81
C LEU A 18 2.22 -7.40 10.88
N LEU A 19 1.89 -7.90 9.69
CA LEU A 19 1.01 -7.20 8.75
C LEU A 19 -0.43 -7.10 9.27
N LYS A 20 -0.90 -8.15 9.94
CA LYS A 20 -2.20 -8.11 10.64
C LYS A 20 -2.21 -7.06 11.75
N GLU A 21 -1.18 -7.03 12.60
CA GLU A 21 -1.07 -6.02 13.67
C GLU A 21 -1.02 -4.59 13.09
N LEU A 22 -0.35 -4.41 11.95
CA LEU A 22 -0.30 -3.13 11.24
C LEU A 22 -1.69 -2.69 10.77
N LEU A 23 -2.47 -3.58 10.17
CA LEU A 23 -3.83 -3.27 9.72
C LEU A 23 -4.78 -3.01 10.90
N ASP A 24 -4.68 -3.78 11.97
CA ASP A 24 -5.49 -3.59 13.18
C ASP A 24 -5.20 -2.21 13.83
N GLN A 25 -3.93 -1.77 13.85
CA GLN A 25 -3.59 -0.43 14.33
C GLN A 25 -4.05 0.69 13.38
N LEU A 26 -4.01 0.46 12.06
CA LEU A 26 -4.54 1.41 11.08
C LEU A 26 -6.05 1.63 11.22
N ASP A 27 -6.83 0.59 11.50
CA ASP A 27 -8.29 0.68 11.73
C ASP A 27 -8.63 1.38 13.07
N GLY A 28 -7.64 1.57 13.95
CA GLY A 28 -7.81 2.11 15.30
C GLY A 28 -6.96 3.36 15.59
N SER A 29 -5.93 3.17 16.41
CA SER A 29 -5.15 4.26 17.03
C SER A 29 -4.08 4.89 16.14
N GLY A 30 -3.84 4.33 14.95
CA GLY A 30 -2.65 4.62 14.16
C GLY A 30 -1.45 3.78 14.59
N ILE A 31 -0.44 3.71 13.72
CA ILE A 31 0.72 2.83 13.88
C ILE A 31 1.70 3.39 14.91
N SER A 32 2.04 2.56 15.89
CA SER A 32 3.07 2.85 16.89
C SER A 32 4.48 2.83 16.30
N ASP A 33 5.40 3.59 16.91
CA ASP A 33 6.80 3.64 16.46
C ASP A 33 7.47 2.26 16.57
N SER A 34 7.18 1.51 17.63
CA SER A 34 7.75 0.17 17.83
C SER A 34 7.26 -0.84 16.80
N LEU A 35 6.03 -0.71 16.31
CA LEU A 35 5.53 -1.56 15.23
C LEU A 35 6.17 -1.17 13.90
N TRP A 36 6.29 0.14 13.65
CA TRP A 36 6.94 0.65 12.45
C TRP A 36 8.41 0.20 12.36
N GLU A 37 9.18 0.28 13.45
CA GLU A 37 10.56 -0.21 13.49
C GLU A 37 10.68 -1.70 13.15
N LYS A 38 9.74 -2.53 13.63
CA LYS A 38 9.72 -3.96 13.29
C LYS A 38 9.44 -4.19 11.81
N VAL A 39 8.52 -3.42 11.22
CA VAL A 39 8.22 -3.49 9.78
C VAL A 39 9.45 -3.12 8.95
N LEU A 40 10.19 -2.08 9.34
CA LEU A 40 11.42 -1.68 8.68
C LEU A 40 12.52 -2.74 8.74
N GLN A 41 12.55 -3.54 9.80
CA GLN A 41 13.53 -4.61 9.99
C GLN A 41 13.08 -5.97 9.46
N GLN A 42 11.88 -6.06 8.88
CA GLN A 42 11.31 -7.33 8.45
C GLN A 42 12.03 -7.83 7.18
N PRO A 43 12.68 -9.01 7.22
CA PRO A 43 13.17 -9.63 6.00
C PRO A 43 11.98 -10.02 5.12
N ASP A 44 12.15 -9.83 3.81
CA ASP A 44 11.23 -10.28 2.76
C ASP A 44 9.82 -9.63 2.85
N LEU A 45 9.73 -8.38 3.33
CA LEU A 45 8.47 -7.65 3.45
C LEU A 45 7.71 -7.57 2.12
N GLU A 46 8.41 -7.42 1.00
CA GLU A 46 7.82 -7.38 -0.35
C GLU A 46 7.05 -8.67 -0.65
N ASP A 47 7.65 -9.85 -0.43
CA ASP A 47 7.01 -11.15 -0.65
C ASP A 47 5.74 -11.29 0.21
N ILE A 48 5.80 -10.86 1.47
CA ILE A 48 4.65 -10.90 2.39
C ILE A 48 3.51 -10.00 1.91
N LEU A 49 3.83 -8.82 1.37
CA LEU A 49 2.86 -7.88 0.83
C LEU A 49 2.25 -8.36 -0.50
N GLU A 50 3.00 -9.12 -1.30
CA GLU A 50 2.52 -9.74 -2.53
C GLU A 50 1.61 -10.95 -2.26
N GLU A 51 1.95 -11.78 -1.29
CA GLU A 51 1.21 -13.00 -0.95
C GLU A 51 -0.12 -12.71 -0.22
N GLU A 52 -0.25 -11.60 0.52
CA GLU A 52 -1.48 -11.25 1.22
C GLU A 52 -2.42 -10.32 0.42
N PRO A 53 -3.60 -10.80 -0.02
CA PRO A 53 -4.58 -10.00 -0.76
C PRO A 53 -5.42 -9.12 0.18
N ARG A 54 -4.80 -8.36 1.08
CA ARG A 54 -5.49 -7.46 2.03
C ARG A 54 -5.71 -6.04 1.50
N ARG A 55 -5.63 -5.83 0.18
CA ARG A 55 -5.99 -4.54 -0.46
C ARG A 55 -7.36 -4.06 -0.03
N GLU A 56 -8.34 -4.96 0.08
CA GLU A 56 -9.69 -4.61 0.56
C GLU A 56 -9.70 -4.16 2.02
N SER A 57 -8.90 -4.79 2.89
CA SER A 57 -8.79 -4.39 4.30
C SER A 57 -8.10 -3.04 4.44
N LEU A 58 -7.07 -2.79 3.65
CA LEU A 58 -6.38 -1.51 3.63
C LEU A 58 -7.26 -0.39 3.04
N ALA A 59 -8.01 -0.67 1.98
CA ALA A 59 -9.00 0.26 1.42
C ALA A 59 -10.12 0.55 2.44
N ALA A 60 -10.55 -0.45 3.20
CA ALA A 60 -11.51 -0.26 4.30
C ALA A 60 -10.93 0.63 5.41
N CYS A 61 -9.66 0.44 5.79
CA CYS A 61 -8.96 1.30 6.75
C CYS A 61 -8.85 2.74 6.23
N ALA A 62 -8.50 2.93 4.96
CA ALA A 62 -8.44 4.26 4.34
C ALA A 62 -9.81 4.95 4.30
N GLY A 63 -10.89 4.19 4.11
CA GLY A 63 -12.26 4.72 4.15
C GLY A 63 -12.72 5.14 5.55
N LYS A 64 -12.33 4.40 6.60
CA LYS A 64 -12.73 4.69 7.99
C LYS A 64 -11.82 5.69 8.69
N CYS A 65 -10.51 5.48 8.60
CA CYS A 65 -9.46 6.20 9.31
C CYS A 65 -8.38 6.71 8.33
N PRO A 66 -8.72 7.60 7.37
CA PRO A 66 -7.79 8.07 6.35
C PRO A 66 -6.54 8.75 6.96
N ALA A 67 -6.68 9.44 8.09
CA ALA A 67 -5.57 10.09 8.79
C ALA A 67 -4.47 9.10 9.23
N ASN A 68 -4.84 7.89 9.64
CA ASN A 68 -3.89 6.86 10.05
C ASN A 68 -3.10 6.33 8.85
N VAL A 69 -3.79 6.13 7.71
CA VAL A 69 -3.17 5.70 6.46
C VAL A 69 -2.24 6.78 5.91
N TYR A 70 -2.66 8.06 5.91
CA TYR A 70 -1.77 9.17 5.54
C TYR A 70 -0.59 9.32 6.49
N GLY A 71 -0.78 9.05 7.79
CA GLY A 71 0.31 9.00 8.75
C GLY A 71 1.35 7.94 8.40
N LEU A 72 0.92 6.75 7.98
CA LEU A 72 1.83 5.69 7.50
C LEU A 72 2.54 6.10 6.21
N VAL A 73 1.85 6.71 5.25
CA VAL A 73 2.48 7.27 4.04
C VAL A 73 3.56 8.28 4.42
N GLY A 74 3.27 9.18 5.36
CA GLY A 74 4.24 10.16 5.87
C GLY A 74 5.47 9.49 6.48
N ARG A 75 5.29 8.41 7.26
CA ARG A 75 6.41 7.61 7.80
C ARG A 75 7.26 6.99 6.70
N CYS A 76 6.65 6.44 5.66
CA CYS A 76 7.38 5.87 4.52
C CYS A 76 8.22 6.95 3.80
N VAL A 77 7.60 8.11 3.53
CA VAL A 77 8.27 9.25 2.88
C VAL A 77 9.42 9.77 3.74
N GLN A 78 9.24 9.90 5.05
CA GLN A 78 10.31 10.36 5.94
C GLN A 78 11.54 9.45 5.87
N VAL A 79 11.36 8.12 5.84
CA VAL A 79 12.49 7.20 5.70
C VAL A 79 13.20 7.38 4.36
N ILE A 80 12.46 7.61 3.28
CA ILE A 80 13.01 7.88 1.94
C ILE A 80 13.78 9.21 1.95
N GLU A 81 13.24 10.27 2.54
CA GLU A 81 13.90 11.57 2.66
C GLU A 81 15.17 11.50 3.50
N ASP A 82 15.12 10.81 4.65
CA ASP A 82 16.26 10.58 5.53
C ASP A 82 17.36 9.79 4.83
N ALA A 83 16.98 8.80 4.00
CA ALA A 83 17.89 8.06 3.16
C ALA A 83 18.58 8.93 2.10
N LEU A 84 17.81 9.79 1.41
CA LEU A 84 18.34 10.71 0.40
C LEU A 84 19.26 11.79 1.01
N ALA A 85 19.00 12.20 2.25
CA ALA A 85 19.82 13.15 2.97
C ALA A 85 21.17 12.57 3.43
N LYS A 86 21.26 11.25 3.61
CA LYS A 86 22.49 10.55 3.98
C LYS A 86 23.33 10.29 2.74
N GLN A 87 24.60 10.70 2.78
CA GLN A 87 25.59 10.38 1.74
C GLN A 87 26.56 9.31 2.25
N GLY A 88 26.77 8.24 1.48
CA GLY A 88 27.77 7.21 1.78
C GLY A 88 27.22 5.97 2.50
N ALA A 89 28.04 5.36 3.36
CA ALA A 89 27.82 4.01 3.92
C ALA A 89 26.89 3.95 5.15
N ASP A 90 26.36 5.08 5.64
CA ASP A 90 25.49 5.15 6.82
C ASP A 90 23.99 5.00 6.49
N PHE A 91 23.70 4.54 5.28
CA PHE A 91 22.36 4.37 4.75
C PHE A 91 21.83 2.96 5.07
N ASP A 92 20.64 2.89 5.68
CA ASP A 92 19.95 1.63 5.99
C ASP A 92 19.13 1.19 4.77
N GLU A 93 19.74 0.34 3.95
CA GLU A 93 19.15 -0.17 2.72
C GLU A 93 17.89 -1.01 2.97
N ALA A 94 17.86 -1.78 4.06
CA ALA A 94 16.71 -2.60 4.41
C ALA A 94 15.51 -1.72 4.78
N ALA A 95 15.72 -0.71 5.62
CA ALA A 95 14.66 0.23 6.01
C ALA A 95 14.09 0.99 4.80
N LEU A 96 14.95 1.41 3.85
CA LEU A 96 14.48 2.06 2.63
C LEU A 96 13.67 1.10 1.76
N SER A 97 14.21 -0.09 1.48
CA SER A 97 13.54 -1.08 0.63
C SER A 97 12.14 -1.40 1.19
N ASN A 98 12.07 -1.68 2.49
CA ASN A 98 10.82 -1.98 3.18
C ASN A 98 9.84 -0.80 3.20
N SER A 99 10.35 0.43 3.32
CA SER A 99 9.51 1.63 3.22
C SER A 99 8.94 1.83 1.82
N MET A 100 9.75 1.58 0.78
CA MET A 100 9.30 1.67 -0.61
C MET A 100 8.29 0.57 -0.96
N ALA A 101 8.51 -0.66 -0.48
CA ALA A 101 7.57 -1.77 -0.64
C ALA A 101 6.22 -1.45 0.01
N MET A 102 6.23 -0.97 1.26
CA MET A 102 5.01 -0.56 1.96
C MET A 102 4.31 0.61 1.26
N LEU A 103 5.04 1.63 0.81
CA LEU A 103 4.47 2.75 0.06
C LEU A 103 3.83 2.28 -1.25
N SER A 104 4.49 1.38 -1.98
CA SER A 104 3.96 0.80 -3.21
C SER A 104 2.68 0.01 -2.96
N TYR A 105 2.66 -0.79 -1.89
CA TYR A 105 1.47 -1.51 -1.44
C TYR A 105 0.30 -0.57 -1.11
N LEU A 106 0.57 0.52 -0.37
CA LEU A 106 -0.42 1.54 -0.01
C LEU A 106 -1.03 2.20 -1.26
N LEU A 107 -0.18 2.57 -2.22
CA LEU A 107 -0.62 3.17 -3.48
C LEU A 107 -1.41 2.18 -4.34
N ALA A 108 -1.00 0.91 -4.36
CA ALA A 108 -1.67 -0.14 -5.13
C ALA A 108 -3.02 -0.57 -4.53
N ALA A 109 -3.21 -0.37 -3.23
CA ALA A 109 -4.48 -0.57 -2.53
C ALA A 109 -5.42 0.63 -2.61
N SER A 110 -4.93 1.80 -3.05
CA SER A 110 -5.81 2.94 -3.31
C SER A 110 -6.87 2.50 -4.31
N PRO A 111 -8.17 2.73 -4.04
CA PRO A 111 -9.19 2.44 -5.02
C PRO A 111 -8.79 3.15 -6.30
N ALA A 112 -8.67 2.38 -7.39
CA ALA A 112 -8.61 3.00 -8.70
C ALA A 112 -9.83 3.90 -8.75
N THR A 113 -9.62 5.22 -8.77
CA THR A 113 -10.70 6.16 -9.04
C THR A 113 -11.42 5.57 -10.24
N PRO A 114 -12.73 5.32 -10.20
CA PRO A 114 -13.48 4.99 -11.40
C PRO A 114 -13.55 6.27 -12.23
N GLY A 115 -12.41 6.71 -12.77
CA GLY A 115 -12.39 7.26 -14.09
C GLY A 115 -12.72 6.07 -14.97
N SER A 116 -14.02 5.80 -15.13
CA SER A 116 -14.50 5.08 -16.29
C SER A 116 -13.67 5.58 -17.47
N PRO A 117 -13.03 4.70 -18.27
CA PRO A 117 -13.07 4.99 -19.68
C PRO A 117 -14.57 5.16 -19.91
N THR A 118 -15.01 6.38 -20.15
CA THR A 118 -16.29 6.56 -20.81
C THR A 118 -16.04 5.79 -22.09
N GLU A 119 -16.50 4.54 -22.10
CA GLU A 119 -16.82 3.80 -23.29
C GLU A 119 -17.71 4.79 -24.02
N SER A 120 -17.04 5.56 -24.87
CA SER A 120 -17.67 6.56 -25.69
C SER A 120 -18.57 5.68 -26.50
N THR A 121 -19.84 5.67 -26.12
CA THR A 121 -20.90 5.15 -26.94
C THR A 121 -20.67 5.87 -28.25
N GLU A 122 -20.01 5.17 -29.19
CA GLU A 122 -20.06 5.48 -30.59
C GLU A 122 -21.56 5.44 -30.88
N LYS A 123 -22.19 6.60 -30.72
CA LYS A 123 -23.28 6.98 -31.59
C LYS A 123 -22.63 6.94 -32.96
N GLU A 124 -22.76 5.77 -33.58
CA GLU A 124 -22.67 5.55 -35.00
C GLU A 124 -23.70 6.50 -35.63
N GLU A 125 -23.28 7.76 -35.76
CA GLU A 125 -23.93 8.73 -36.63
C GLU A 125 -23.74 8.17 -38.02
N GLN A 126 -24.79 7.54 -38.54
CA GLN A 126 -24.90 7.07 -39.92
C GLN A 126 -24.56 8.22 -40.87
N ALA A 127 -23.28 8.39 -41.17
CA ALA A 127 -22.82 9.13 -42.32
C ALA A 127 -23.21 8.29 -43.54
N LYS A 128 -24.28 8.71 -44.22
CA LYS A 128 -24.65 8.18 -45.53
C LYS A 128 -23.40 8.18 -46.41
N PRO A 129 -23.02 7.06 -47.06
CA PRO A 129 -21.96 7.09 -48.04
C PRO A 129 -22.42 7.96 -49.20
N VAL A 130 -21.78 9.13 -49.38
CA VAL A 130 -21.89 9.92 -50.60
C VAL A 130 -21.25 9.11 -51.71
N THR A 131 -22.08 8.48 -52.54
CA THR A 131 -21.66 7.82 -53.77
C THR A 131 -21.20 8.86 -54.78
N LEU A 132 -19.90 9.14 -54.76
CA LEU A 132 -19.21 10.13 -55.60
C LEU A 132 -18.88 9.60 -57.02
N TRP A 133 -19.67 8.68 -57.57
CA TRP A 133 -19.37 7.99 -58.84
C TRP A 133 -20.55 7.86 -59.83
N GLN A 134 -21.47 8.83 -59.87
CA GLN A 134 -22.51 8.89 -60.92
C GLN A 134 -22.62 10.25 -61.64
N GLN A 135 -21.53 11.02 -61.72
CA GLN A 135 -21.53 12.30 -62.45
C GLN A 135 -20.54 12.40 -63.61
N LEU A 136 -20.15 11.28 -64.21
CA LEU A 136 -19.59 11.29 -65.56
C LEU A 136 -20.16 10.08 -66.31
N TRP A 137 -20.72 10.38 -67.49
CA TRP A 137 -21.48 9.55 -68.44
C TRP A 137 -23.01 9.65 -68.29
#